data_AF-A0A3D5UVD9-F1
#
_entry.id   AF-A0A3D5UVD9-F1
#
_cell.length_a   1.000
_cell.length_b   1.000
_cell.length_c   1.000
_cell.angle_alpha   90.00
_cell.angle_beta   90.00
_cell.angle_gamma   90.00
#
_symmetry.space_group_name_H-M   'P 1'
#
loop_
_entity.id
_entity.type
_entity.pdbx_description
1 polymer ?
#
loop_
_entity_poly.entity_id
_entity_poly.type
_entity_poly.pdbx_seq_one_letter_code
_entity_poly.pdbx_strand_id
1 'polypeptide(L)' 'MYEATSPLVTTEWLATHLDAPDVRVVDASWYLPQMQRNAREEYEREHIPDAVFFDIDEIC' A
#
# COMPACT_ATOMS: atom_id res chain seq x y z
N MET A 1 21.85 22.87 -1.55
CA MET A 1 20.85 22.25 -2.43
C MET A 1 20.41 20.98 -1.73
N TYR A 2 19.23 20.96 -1.12
CA TYR A 2 18.68 19.73 -0.56
C TYR A 2 18.01 19.00 -1.72
N GLU A 3 18.61 17.91 -2.15
CA GLU A 3 17.93 16.97 -3.04
C GLU A 3 16.88 16.29 -2.18
N ALA A 4 15.61 16.68 -2.35
CA ALA A 4 14.52 16.05 -1.63
C ALA A 4 14.48 14.58 -2.08
N THR A 5 14.63 13.65 -1.15
CA THR A 5 14.46 12.22 -1.42
C THR A 5 13.09 12.03 -2.06
N SER A 6 13.06 11.42 -3.24
CA SER A 6 11.81 11.11 -3.94
C SER A 6 10.90 10.28 -3.03
N PRO A 7 9.60 10.60 -2.92
CA PRO A 7 8.65 9.77 -2.17
C PRO A 7 8.22 8.51 -2.93
N LEU A 8 8.68 8.34 -4.17
CA LEU A 8 8.34 7.22 -5.04
C LEU A 8 9.51 6.25 -5.19
N VAL A 9 9.19 4.96 -5.21
CA VAL A 9 10.10 3.84 -5.47
C VAL A 9 9.56 2.99 -6.62
N THR A 10 10.42 2.21 -7.28
CA THR A 10 9.99 1.27 -8.34
C THR A 10 9.53 -0.06 -7.76
N THR A 11 8.85 -0.87 -8.58
CA THR A 11 8.44 -2.23 -8.23
C THR A 11 9.64 -3.13 -7.92
N GLU A 12 10.75 -2.98 -8.64
CA GLU A 12 11.98 -3.75 -8.42
C GLU A 12 12.65 -3.36 -7.09
N TRP A 13 12.64 -2.07 -6.75
CA TRP A 13 13.15 -1.63 -5.45
C TRP A 13 12.32 -2.24 -4.32
N LEU A 14 10.98 -2.15 -4.41
CA LEU A 14 10.12 -2.70 -3.39
C LEU A 14 10.34 -4.22 -3.23
N ALA A 15 10.39 -4.96 -4.33
CA ALA A 15 10.62 -6.40 -4.33
C ALA A 15 11.95 -6.80 -3.66
N THR A 16 12.98 -5.95 -3.74
CA THR A 16 14.29 -6.20 -3.09
C THR A 16 14.35 -5.76 -1.62
N HIS A 17 13.35 -5.02 -1.13
CA HIS A 17 13.32 -4.45 0.22
C HIS A 17 12.13 -4.93 1.06
N LEU A 18 11.35 -5.94 0.62
CA LEU A 18 10.20 -6.45 1.38
C LEU A 18 10.57 -6.94 2.78
N ASP A 19 11.77 -7.53 2.94
CA ASP A 19 12.27 -8.05 4.22
C ASP A 19 13.03 -6.99 5.05
N ALA A 20 13.13 -5.75 4.56
CA ALA A 20 13.86 -4.70 5.26
C ALA A 20 13.12 -4.32 6.56
N PRO A 21 13.79 -4.28 7.73
CA PRO A 21 13.13 -4.09 9.01
C PRO A 21 12.48 -2.70 9.17
N ASP A 22 12.88 -1.75 8.34
CA ASP A 22 12.42 -0.36 8.29
C ASP A 22 11.44 -0.09 7.14
N VAL A 23 11.02 -1.11 6.39
CA VAL A 23 10.01 -1.01 5.32
C VAL A 23 8.75 -1.76 5.72
N ARG A 24 7.60 -1.10 5.58
CA ARG A 24 6.27 -1.72 5.73
C ARG A 24 5.38 -1.28 4.58
N VAL A 25 4.68 -2.25 3.98
CA VAL A 25 3.75 -2.00 2.89
C VAL A 25 2.36 -1.79 3.48
N VAL A 26 1.67 -0.78 2.97
CA VAL A 26 0.31 -0.45 3.38
C VAL A 26 -0.54 -0.38 2.13
N ASP A 27 -1.60 -1.18 2.07
CA ASP A 27 -2.63 -1.04 1.06
C ASP A 27 -3.67 -0.02 1.55
N ALA A 28 -3.72 1.13 0.87
CA ALA A 28 -4.65 2.21 1.15
C ALA A 28 -5.73 2.34 0.07
N SER A 29 -6.08 1.22 -0.57
CA SER A 29 -7.13 1.18 -1.60
C SER A 29 -8.47 1.60 -1.02
N TRP A 30 -9.14 2.53 -1.72
CA TRP A 30 -10.47 3.02 -1.40
C TRP A 30 -11.20 3.35 -2.69
N TYR A 31 -12.51 3.11 -2.72
CA TYR A 31 -13.32 3.30 -3.92
C TYR A 31 -14.56 4.14 -3.63
N LEU A 32 -14.95 4.96 -4.61
CA LEU A 32 -16.24 5.63 -4.56
C LEU A 32 -17.38 4.60 -4.55
N PRO A 33 -18.50 4.86 -3.84
CA PRO A 33 -19.60 3.90 -3.72
C PRO A 33 -20.16 3.40 -5.06
N GLN A 34 -20.15 4.23 -6.11
CA GLN A 34 -20.70 3.86 -7.41
C GLN A 34 -19.82 2.87 -8.20
N MET A 35 -18.57 2.65 -7.77
CA MET A 35 -17.66 1.72 -8.43
C MET A 35 -18.02 0.26 -8.16
N GLN A 36 -18.86 -0.02 -7.15
CA GLN A 36 -19.28 -1.38 -6.77
C GLN A 36 -18.09 -2.33 -6.54
N ARG A 37 -17.01 -1.82 -5.94
CA ARG A 37 -15.82 -2.57 -5.56
C ARG A 37 -15.64 -2.54 -4.05
N ASN A 38 -15.13 -3.62 -3.49
CA ASN A 38 -14.82 -3.75 -2.08
C ASN A 38 -13.30 -3.88 -1.91
N ALA A 39 -12.66 -2.81 -1.41
CA ALA A 39 -11.20 -2.78 -1.26
C ALA A 39 -10.67 -3.85 -0.30
N ARG A 40 -11.40 -4.12 0.80
CA ARG A 40 -11.02 -5.14 1.76
C ARG A 40 -11.07 -6.54 1.16
N GLU A 41 -12.14 -6.87 0.43
CA GLU A 41 -12.25 -8.17 -0.25
C GLU A 41 -11.17 -8.35 -1.32
N GLU A 42 -10.81 -7.28 -2.04
CA GLU A 42 -9.74 -7.32 -3.03
C GLU A 42 -8.37 -7.54 -2.40
N TYR A 43 -8.08 -6.82 -1.30
CA TYR A 43 -6.89 -7.03 -0.48
C TYR A 43 -6.82 -8.47 0.04
N GLU A 44 -7.89 -8.99 0.63
CA GLU A 44 -7.94 -10.36 1.14
C GLU A 44 -7.72 -11.41 0.05
N ARG A 45 -8.16 -11.13 -1.18
CA ARG A 45 -7.93 -12.00 -2.34
C ARG A 45 -6.46 -11.99 -2.75
N GLU A 46 -5.89 -10.80 -2.97
CA GLU A 46 -4.50 -10.63 -3.42
C GLU A 46 -3.93 -9.29 -2.93
N HIS A 47 -2.75 -9.34 -2.28
CA HIS A 47 -2.00 -8.17 -1.86
C HIS A 47 -0.49 -8.47 -1.91
N ILE A 48 0.33 -7.42 -1.81
CA ILE A 48 1.79 -7.57 -1.66
C ILE A 48 2.06 -8.30 -0.34
N PRO A 49 3.00 -9.26 -0.29
CA PRO A 49 3.33 -9.98 0.94
C PRO A 49 3.61 -9.05 2.12
N ASP A 50 3.08 -9.42 3.29
CA ASP A 50 3.21 -8.70 4.55
C ASP A 50 2.70 -7.24 4.55
N ALA A 51 1.97 -6.84 3.51
CA ALA A 51 1.22 -5.59 3.55
C ALA A 51 0.17 -5.64 4.66
N VAL A 52 -0.25 -4.47 5.13
CA VAL A 52 -1.42 -4.31 5.98
C VAL A 52 -2.47 -3.49 5.24
N PHE A 53 -3.74 -3.82 5.42
CA PHE A 53 -4.84 -3.02 4.89
C PHE A 53 -5.09 -1.81 5.81
N PHE A 54 -5.05 -0.60 5.24
CA PHE A 54 -5.35 0.64 5.94
C PHE A 54 -6.73 1.13 5.55
N ASP A 55 -7.67 0.97 6.48
CA ASP A 55 -9.05 1.39 6.30
C ASP A 55 -9.19 2.89 6.64
N ILE A 56 -9.28 3.71 5.59
CA ILE A 56 -9.35 5.16 5.73
C ILE A 56 -10.59 5.58 6.52
N ASP A 57 -11.71 4.89 6.32
CA ASP A 57 -12.99 5.21 6.99
C ASP A 57 -12.97 4.80 8.48
N GLU A 58 -12.15 3.82 8.87
CA GLU A 58 -11.97 3.41 10.27
C GLU A 58 -10.99 4.32 11.03
N ILE A 59 -9.96 4.84 10.34
CA ILE A 59 -8.82 5.50 10.98
C ILE A 59 -8.90 7.03 10.98
N CYS A 60 -9.48 7.66 9.94
CA CYS A 60 -9.47 9.12 9.75
C CYS A 60 -10.83 9.77 9.99
#